data_AF-A0A812XFH8-F1
#
_entry.id   AF-A0A812XFH8-F1
#
_cell.length_a   1.000
_cell.length_b   1.000
_cell.length_c   1.000
_cell.angle_alpha   90.00
_cell.angle_beta   90.00
_cell.angle_gamma   90.00
#
_symmetry.space_group_name_H-M   'P 1'
#
loop_
_entity.id
_entity.type
_entity.pdbx_description
1 polymer ?
#
loop_
_entity_poly.entity_id
_entity_poly.type
_entity_poly.pdbx_seq_one_letter_code
_entity_poly.pdbx_strand_id
1 'polypeptide(L)'
;MTAAERERDEEGLEEEEGEGCSQRFADILGPNCVIKRVDKDQKVIGHAAPDEMQQELVARAATQKRLGACAEHVHHLPRKEKLQWALDLKDKANECYVQSRFEEAARLYNDCLVALDFDGKEDETAEVVAKLQLPVCTNLAACLIEMGKYEECVQMCDIALSVDPTAPKALYRRGLARYRLGDHRRSRPDLEAALRSISNWRMNQDGASEDAPGMHDLERRIRHYLIDIRRTLELEKANCQKIFLRKDSEKRLYDDRPDRQEEQEKVEVDDSDEAIEAKLRTLRGGGGLCCCGPESSTLQQVCWEHYLSGGRLVFCG
;
A
#
# COMPACT_ATOMS: atom_id res chain seq x y z
N MET A 1 5.60 -51.23 -19.59
CA MET A 1 6.54 -50.63 -18.64
C MET A 1 5.72 -49.80 -17.67
N THR A 2 5.73 -50.20 -16.41
CA THR A 2 4.83 -49.76 -15.33
C THR A 2 5.21 -48.39 -14.79
N ALA A 3 4.24 -47.68 -14.22
CA ALA A 3 4.31 -46.29 -13.74
C ALA A 3 5.28 -46.02 -12.55
N ALA A 4 6.25 -46.90 -12.30
CA ALA A 4 7.20 -46.82 -11.18
C ALA A 4 8.65 -46.51 -11.61
N GLU A 5 8.88 -46.19 -12.90
CA GLU A 5 10.21 -45.87 -13.45
C GLU A 5 10.34 -44.42 -13.95
N ARG A 6 9.36 -43.54 -13.67
CA ARG A 6 9.43 -42.11 -14.03
C ARG A 6 9.74 -41.15 -12.86
N GLU A 7 9.91 -41.67 -11.64
CA GLU A 7 10.20 -40.88 -10.44
C GLU A 7 11.66 -40.97 -9.99
N ARG A 8 12.61 -41.12 -10.93
CA ARG A 8 14.03 -41.27 -10.57
C ARG A 8 15.02 -40.42 -11.36
N ASP A 9 14.55 -39.33 -11.97
CA ASP A 9 15.38 -38.39 -12.74
C ASP A 9 15.32 -36.93 -12.23
N GLU A 10 14.70 -36.64 -11.07
CA GLU A 10 14.64 -35.27 -10.52
C GLU A 10 15.67 -34.95 -9.40
N GLU A 11 16.50 -35.91 -8.97
CA GLU A 11 17.55 -35.68 -7.94
C GLU A 11 18.95 -35.40 -8.54
N GLY A 12 19.03 -34.76 -9.70
CA GLY A 12 20.29 -34.62 -10.45
C GLY A 12 20.55 -33.28 -11.14
N LEU A 13 19.86 -32.21 -10.76
CA LEU A 13 20.28 -30.86 -11.13
C LEU A 13 21.10 -30.28 -9.97
N GLU A 14 22.30 -30.83 -9.80
CA GLU A 14 23.39 -30.07 -9.22
C GLU A 14 23.49 -28.78 -10.03
N GLU A 15 23.24 -27.66 -9.35
CA GLU A 15 23.51 -26.34 -9.88
C GLU A 15 24.99 -26.30 -10.26
N GLU A 16 25.31 -26.45 -11.54
CA GLU A 16 26.53 -25.89 -12.10
C GLU A 16 26.40 -24.37 -11.94
N GLU A 17 26.74 -23.89 -10.74
CA GLU A 17 27.08 -22.50 -10.48
C GLU A 17 28.25 -22.17 -11.40
N GLY A 18 27.93 -21.72 -12.62
CA GLY A 18 28.91 -21.05 -13.46
C GLY A 18 29.58 -19.98 -12.61
N GLU A 19 30.91 -20.04 -12.53
CA GLU A 19 31.80 -19.11 -11.83
C GLU A 19 31.67 -17.67 -12.40
N GLY A 20 30.50 -17.06 -12.19
CA GLY A 20 30.27 -15.64 -12.36
C GLY A 20 30.43 -15.02 -10.99
N CYS A 21 31.56 -14.32 -10.78
CA CYS A 21 31.90 -13.59 -9.56
C CYS A 21 30.73 -12.67 -9.11
N SER A 22 29.80 -13.21 -8.31
CA SER A 22 28.75 -12.44 -7.65
C SER A 22 29.36 -11.80 -6.43
N GLN A 23 30.04 -10.66 -6.64
CA GLN A 23 30.59 -9.84 -5.56
C GLN A 23 29.53 -9.60 -4.49
N ARG A 24 29.86 -9.83 -3.22
CA ARG A 24 28.90 -9.60 -2.15
C ARG A 24 28.68 -8.10 -1.96
N PHE A 25 27.46 -7.73 -1.64
CA PHE A 25 27.09 -6.33 -1.41
C PHE A 25 27.87 -5.77 -0.21
N ALA A 26 28.17 -6.59 0.79
CA ALA A 26 29.07 -6.22 1.89
C ALA A 26 30.49 -5.89 1.42
N ASP A 27 31.00 -6.54 0.36
CA ASP A 27 32.33 -6.28 -0.19
C ASP A 27 32.37 -4.97 -1.00
N ILE A 28 31.26 -4.60 -1.63
CA ILE A 28 31.13 -3.39 -2.46
C ILE A 28 30.80 -2.15 -1.61
N LEU A 29 29.85 -2.27 -0.68
CA LEU A 29 29.31 -1.15 0.11
C LEU A 29 29.97 -1.01 1.49
N GLY A 30 30.68 -2.05 1.94
CA GLY A 30 31.27 -2.15 3.26
C GLY A 30 30.31 -2.77 4.30
N PRO A 31 30.83 -3.52 5.30
CA PRO A 31 30.01 -4.30 6.24
C PRO A 31 29.15 -3.47 7.20
N ASN A 32 29.46 -2.17 7.36
CA ASN A 32 28.73 -1.25 8.24
C ASN A 32 27.75 -0.34 7.49
N CYS A 33 27.55 -0.56 6.19
CA CYS A 33 26.62 0.25 5.41
C CYS A 33 25.17 -0.13 5.77
N VAL A 34 24.34 0.87 6.05
CA VAL A 34 22.91 0.67 6.32
C VAL A 34 22.11 1.20 5.14
N ILE A 35 21.41 0.31 4.45
CA ILE A 35 20.73 0.65 3.21
C ILE A 35 19.29 1.04 3.53
N LYS A 36 18.87 2.24 3.08
CA LYS A 36 17.52 2.77 3.32
C LYS A 36 16.55 2.16 2.32
N ARG A 37 15.50 1.49 2.82
CA ARG A 37 14.34 1.08 2.04
C ARG A 37 13.45 2.30 1.82
N VAL A 38 13.10 2.57 0.58
CA VAL A 38 12.26 3.72 0.20
C VAL A 38 11.01 3.25 -0.54
N ASP A 39 9.90 3.95 -0.32
CA ASP A 39 8.66 3.77 -1.10
C ASP A 39 8.78 4.41 -2.48
N LYS A 40 7.76 4.22 -3.32
CA LYS A 40 7.58 4.91 -4.61
C LYS A 40 7.65 6.43 -4.48
N ASP A 41 7.25 6.98 -3.34
CA ASP A 41 7.31 8.42 -3.02
C ASP A 41 8.64 8.84 -2.35
N GLN A 42 9.70 8.03 -2.46
CA GLN A 42 11.03 8.24 -1.84
C GLN A 42 11.04 8.35 -0.31
N LYS A 43 9.93 8.02 0.35
CA LYS A 43 9.84 8.01 1.81
C LYS A 43 10.54 6.79 2.38
N VAL A 44 11.38 6.98 3.39
CA VAL A 44 12.09 5.87 4.06
C VAL A 44 11.08 5.00 4.81
N ILE A 45 10.95 3.74 4.39
CA ILE A 45 10.10 2.71 5.02
C ILE A 45 10.89 1.92 6.06
N GLY A 46 12.21 1.78 5.88
CA GLY A 46 13.04 1.03 6.80
C GLY A 46 14.51 1.00 6.44
N HIS A 47 15.26 0.14 7.12
CA HIS A 47 16.69 -0.05 6.93
C HIS A 47 16.99 -1.55 6.78
N ALA A 48 17.98 -1.89 5.96
CA ALA A 48 18.45 -3.27 5.76
C ALA A 48 19.97 -3.30 5.69
N ALA A 49 20.56 -4.42 6.14
CA ALA A 49 21.98 -4.67 5.94
C ALA A 49 22.28 -5.04 4.47
N PRO A 50 23.53 -4.88 3.99
CA PRO A 50 23.89 -5.21 2.61
C PRO A 50 23.64 -6.68 2.27
N ASP A 51 23.93 -7.59 3.21
CA ASP A 51 23.72 -9.04 3.04
C ASP A 51 22.23 -9.40 2.97
N GLU A 52 21.41 -8.81 3.83
CA GLU A 52 19.95 -9.01 3.82
C GLU A 52 19.35 -8.55 2.49
N MET A 53 19.78 -7.38 1.98
CA MET A 53 19.29 -6.90 0.70
C MET A 53 19.79 -7.73 -0.47
N GLN A 54 21.03 -8.23 -0.43
CA GLN A 54 21.52 -9.13 -1.47
C GLN A 54 20.70 -10.42 -1.52
N GLN A 55 20.41 -11.03 -0.37
CA GLN A 55 19.55 -12.22 -0.29
C GLN A 55 18.14 -11.94 -0.82
N GLU A 56 17.55 -10.80 -0.47
CA GLU A 56 16.23 -10.38 -0.95
C GLU A 56 16.21 -10.20 -2.48
N LEU A 57 17.25 -9.60 -3.06
CA LEU A 57 17.37 -9.41 -4.51
C LEU A 57 17.57 -10.73 -5.25
N VAL A 58 18.42 -11.62 -4.74
CA VAL A 58 18.63 -12.96 -5.30
C VAL A 58 17.32 -13.76 -5.24
N ALA A 59 16.61 -13.74 -4.11
CA ALA A 59 15.33 -14.42 -3.97
C ALA A 59 14.26 -13.87 -4.92
N ARG A 60 14.21 -12.55 -5.13
CA ARG A 60 13.32 -11.91 -6.11
C ARG A 60 13.68 -12.30 -7.54
N ALA A 61 14.96 -12.27 -7.90
CA ALA A 61 15.43 -12.65 -9.23
C ALA A 61 15.13 -14.13 -9.53
N ALA A 62 15.36 -15.03 -8.57
CA ALA A 62 15.00 -16.44 -8.68
C ALA A 62 13.49 -16.63 -8.87
N THR A 63 12.67 -15.90 -8.10
CA THR A 63 11.21 -15.92 -8.22
C THR A 63 10.78 -15.41 -9.60
N GLN A 64 11.34 -14.32 -10.09
CA GLN A 64 11.02 -13.74 -11.39
C GLN A 64 11.42 -14.66 -12.56
N LYS A 65 12.62 -15.26 -12.51
CA LYS A 65 13.08 -16.24 -13.51
C LYS A 65 12.13 -17.43 -13.58
N ARG A 66 11.72 -17.94 -12.42
CA ARG A 66 10.77 -19.06 -12.30
C ARG A 66 9.40 -18.70 -12.87
N LEU A 67 8.84 -17.55 -12.48
CA LEU A 67 7.55 -17.08 -13.02
C LEU A 67 7.62 -16.85 -14.54
N GLY A 68 8.76 -16.39 -15.06
CA GLY A 68 9.02 -16.28 -16.50
C GLY A 68 8.99 -17.64 -17.19
N ALA A 69 9.69 -18.65 -16.64
CA ALA A 69 9.67 -20.02 -17.18
C ALA A 69 8.27 -20.65 -17.12
N CYS A 70 7.51 -20.42 -16.05
CA CYS A 70 6.12 -20.84 -15.95
C CYS A 70 5.25 -20.15 -17.01
N ALA A 71 5.39 -18.84 -17.20
CA ALA A 71 4.66 -18.08 -18.20
C ALA A 71 4.98 -18.56 -19.62
N GLU A 72 6.24 -18.82 -19.93
CA GLU A 72 6.67 -19.38 -21.21
C GLU A 72 6.10 -20.78 -21.44
N HIS A 73 6.12 -21.66 -20.43
CA HIS A 73 5.53 -22.99 -20.52
C HIS A 73 4.03 -22.91 -20.80
N VAL A 74 3.32 -22.06 -20.04
CA VAL A 74 1.88 -21.85 -20.18
C VAL A 74 1.55 -21.30 -21.56
N HIS A 75 2.28 -20.29 -22.06
CA HIS A 75 1.99 -19.61 -23.32
C HIS A 75 1.80 -20.58 -24.50
N HIS A 76 2.56 -21.67 -24.56
CA HIS A 76 2.50 -22.65 -25.65
C HIS A 76 1.40 -23.71 -25.51
N LEU A 77 0.72 -23.79 -24.35
CA LEU A 77 -0.33 -24.78 -24.09
C LEU A 77 -1.70 -24.32 -24.59
N PRO A 78 -2.55 -25.24 -25.09
CA PRO A 78 -3.93 -24.92 -25.41
C PRO A 78 -4.74 -24.62 -24.14
N ARG A 79 -5.76 -23.77 -24.24
CA ARG A 79 -6.54 -23.25 -23.10
C ARG A 79 -7.08 -24.32 -22.14
N LYS A 80 -7.55 -25.45 -22.67
CA LYS A 80 -8.06 -26.56 -21.84
C LYS A 80 -6.97 -27.19 -20.97
N GLU A 81 -5.77 -27.33 -21.54
CA GLU A 81 -4.59 -27.85 -20.81
C GLU A 81 -4.04 -26.81 -19.83
N LYS A 82 -4.03 -25.51 -20.19
CA LYS A 82 -3.72 -24.42 -19.26
C LYS A 82 -4.61 -24.49 -18.01
N LEU A 83 -5.93 -24.63 -18.21
CA LEU A 83 -6.89 -24.72 -17.11
C LEU A 83 -6.68 -25.98 -16.25
N GLN A 84 -6.49 -27.14 -16.89
CA GLN A 84 -6.23 -28.38 -16.16
C GLN A 84 -4.96 -28.26 -15.33
N TRP A 85 -3.89 -27.71 -15.92
CA TRP A 85 -2.63 -27.47 -15.23
C TRP A 85 -2.80 -26.52 -14.03
N ALA A 86 -3.56 -25.44 -14.17
CA ALA A 86 -3.87 -24.53 -13.08
C ALA A 86 -4.65 -25.21 -11.94
N LEU A 87 -5.59 -26.10 -12.27
CA LEU A 87 -6.33 -26.90 -11.29
C LEU A 87 -5.42 -27.88 -10.56
N ASP A 88 -4.57 -28.61 -11.29
CA ASP A 88 -3.61 -29.56 -10.73
C ASP A 88 -2.62 -28.84 -9.80
N LEU A 89 -2.14 -27.65 -10.18
CA LEU A 89 -1.28 -26.81 -9.33
C LEU A 89 -2.00 -26.37 -8.06
N LYS A 90 -3.27 -25.94 -8.16
CA LYS A 90 -4.06 -25.54 -6.99
C LYS A 90 -4.26 -26.73 -6.04
N ASP A 91 -4.51 -27.93 -6.55
CA ASP A 91 -4.69 -29.13 -5.72
C ASP A 91 -3.38 -29.54 -5.05
N LYS A 92 -2.25 -29.54 -5.77
CA LYS A 92 -0.90 -29.72 -5.18
C LYS A 92 -0.59 -28.67 -4.11
N ALA A 93 -0.96 -27.41 -4.35
CA ALA A 93 -0.77 -26.34 -3.38
C ALA A 93 -1.62 -26.55 -2.12
N ASN A 94 -2.85 -27.06 -2.26
CA ASN A 94 -3.68 -27.44 -1.13
C ASN A 94 -3.04 -28.58 -0.31
N GLU A 95 -2.46 -29.59 -0.96
CA GLU A 95 -1.73 -30.67 -0.29
C GLU A 95 -0.51 -30.13 0.49
N CYS A 96 0.30 -29.28 -0.13
CA CYS A 96 1.42 -28.61 0.54
C CYS A 96 0.94 -27.77 1.73
N TYR A 97 -0.20 -27.08 1.61
CA TYR A 97 -0.78 -26.29 2.69
C TYR A 97 -1.20 -27.16 3.88
N VAL A 98 -1.86 -28.29 3.63
CA VAL A 98 -2.24 -29.26 4.68
C VAL A 98 -1.00 -29.83 5.38
N GLN A 99 0.11 -29.99 4.65
CA GLN A 99 1.39 -30.44 5.18
C GLN A 99 2.20 -29.32 5.86
N SER A 100 1.65 -28.11 6.02
CA SER A 100 2.32 -26.94 6.60
C SER A 100 3.55 -26.46 5.82
N ARG A 101 3.69 -26.85 4.55
CA ARG A 101 4.74 -26.37 3.64
C ARG A 101 4.27 -25.09 2.95
N PHE A 102 4.21 -24.00 3.70
CA PHE A 102 3.59 -22.74 3.25
C PHE A 102 4.36 -22.04 2.13
N GLU A 103 5.69 -22.11 2.15
CA GLU A 103 6.56 -21.54 1.11
C GLU A 103 6.30 -22.21 -0.25
N GLU A 104 6.23 -23.54 -0.27
CA GLU A 104 5.97 -24.32 -1.48
C GLU A 104 4.53 -24.13 -1.96
N ALA A 105 3.56 -24.13 -1.04
CA ALA A 105 2.17 -23.84 -1.37
C ALA A 105 2.04 -22.44 -2.02
N ALA A 106 2.69 -21.42 -1.45
CA ALA A 106 2.67 -20.07 -1.99
C ALA A 106 3.29 -19.99 -3.39
N ARG A 107 4.38 -20.74 -3.64
CA ARG A 107 5.00 -20.84 -4.98
C ARG A 107 4.03 -21.44 -6.00
N LEU A 108 3.40 -22.56 -5.67
CA LEU A 108 2.46 -23.24 -6.56
C LEU A 108 1.20 -22.41 -6.83
N TYR A 109 0.69 -21.68 -5.82
CA TYR A 109 -0.41 -20.73 -6.03
C TYR A 109 -0.01 -19.57 -6.94
N ASN A 110 1.21 -19.02 -6.82
CA ASN A 110 1.69 -17.99 -7.73
C ASN A 110 1.80 -18.51 -9.17
N ASP A 111 2.23 -19.75 -9.36
CA ASP A 111 2.29 -20.36 -10.69
C ASP A 111 0.90 -20.58 -11.27
N CYS A 112 -0.05 -20.99 -10.41
CA CYS A 112 -1.46 -21.07 -10.78
C CYS A 112 -2.00 -19.72 -11.25
N LEU A 113 -1.63 -18.61 -10.58
CA LEU A 113 -2.03 -17.26 -11.01
C LEU A 113 -1.37 -16.85 -12.34
N VAL A 114 -0.12 -17.22 -12.60
CA VAL A 114 0.53 -17.00 -13.90
C VAL A 114 -0.13 -17.83 -15.00
N ALA A 115 -0.65 -19.01 -14.66
CA ALA A 115 -1.38 -19.87 -15.59
C ALA A 115 -2.69 -19.25 -16.13
N LEU A 116 -3.26 -18.27 -15.42
CA LEU A 116 -4.54 -17.62 -15.73
C LEU A 116 -4.44 -16.65 -16.93
N ASP A 117 -3.68 -17.02 -17.95
CA ASP A 117 -3.38 -16.19 -19.11
C ASP A 117 -4.63 -15.98 -20.01
N PHE A 118 -4.89 -14.71 -20.35
CA PHE A 118 -6.19 -14.14 -20.73
C PHE A 118 -6.53 -14.22 -22.23
N ASP A 119 -5.93 -15.12 -23.01
CA ASP A 119 -6.03 -15.14 -24.47
C ASP A 119 -7.36 -15.70 -25.04
N GLY A 120 -8.52 -15.43 -24.43
CA GLY A 120 -9.80 -15.78 -25.07
C GLY A 120 -10.91 -14.77 -24.82
N LYS A 121 -12.12 -15.12 -25.28
CA LYS A 121 -13.29 -14.25 -25.17
C LYS A 121 -13.54 -13.89 -23.71
N GLU A 122 -13.73 -12.58 -23.47
CA GLU A 122 -13.81 -11.95 -22.14
C GLU A 122 -14.73 -12.70 -21.17
N ASP A 123 -15.89 -13.17 -21.62
CA ASP A 123 -16.92 -13.80 -20.77
C ASP A 123 -16.55 -15.21 -20.27
N GLU A 124 -16.01 -16.08 -21.15
CA GLU A 124 -15.59 -17.45 -20.78
C GLU A 124 -14.27 -17.45 -20.00
N THR A 125 -13.43 -16.43 -20.20
CA THR A 125 -12.27 -16.18 -19.34
C THR A 125 -12.71 -15.69 -17.97
N ALA A 126 -13.67 -14.77 -17.91
CA ALA A 126 -14.06 -14.12 -16.66
C ALA A 126 -14.66 -15.11 -15.66
N GLU A 127 -15.51 -16.05 -16.09
CA GLU A 127 -16.13 -17.00 -15.16
C GLU A 127 -15.12 -18.04 -14.61
N VAL A 128 -14.26 -18.58 -15.48
CA VAL A 128 -13.24 -19.57 -15.10
C VAL A 128 -12.16 -18.91 -14.23
N VAL A 129 -11.74 -17.70 -14.60
CA VAL A 129 -10.83 -16.88 -13.81
C VAL A 129 -11.48 -16.53 -12.48
N ALA A 130 -12.73 -16.05 -12.42
CA ALA A 130 -13.38 -15.74 -11.16
C ALA A 130 -13.51 -16.96 -10.23
N LYS A 131 -13.88 -18.13 -10.77
CA LYS A 131 -14.05 -19.37 -10.01
C LYS A 131 -12.74 -19.96 -9.49
N LEU A 132 -11.61 -19.72 -10.16
CA LEU A 132 -10.31 -20.25 -9.75
C LEU A 132 -9.45 -19.21 -9.02
N GLN A 133 -9.44 -17.95 -9.49
CA GLN A 133 -8.69 -16.83 -8.93
C GLN A 133 -9.14 -16.50 -7.51
N LEU A 134 -10.45 -16.46 -7.23
CA LEU A 134 -10.92 -16.15 -5.87
C LEU A 134 -10.41 -17.18 -4.84
N PRO A 135 -10.59 -18.52 -5.03
CA PRO A 135 -10.00 -19.52 -4.15
C PRO A 135 -8.47 -19.46 -4.07
N VAL A 136 -7.78 -19.31 -5.22
CA VAL A 136 -6.31 -19.27 -5.27
C VAL A 136 -5.75 -18.07 -4.54
N CYS A 137 -6.21 -16.84 -4.84
CA CYS A 137 -5.79 -15.63 -4.14
C CYS A 137 -6.13 -15.69 -2.66
N THR A 138 -7.30 -16.23 -2.30
CA THR A 138 -7.69 -16.42 -0.91
C THR A 138 -6.70 -17.36 -0.24
N ASN A 139 -6.47 -18.57 -0.76
CA ASN A 139 -5.56 -19.57 -0.15
C ASN A 139 -4.10 -19.12 -0.11
N LEU A 140 -3.62 -18.43 -1.14
CA LEU A 140 -2.32 -17.78 -1.13
C LEU A 140 -2.23 -16.76 0.01
N ALA A 141 -3.26 -15.93 0.23
CA ALA A 141 -3.30 -15.02 1.36
C ALA A 141 -3.24 -15.73 2.72
N ALA A 142 -3.77 -16.95 2.84
CA ALA A 142 -3.56 -17.74 4.07
C ALA A 142 -2.10 -18.16 4.23
N CYS A 143 -1.45 -18.66 3.16
CA CYS A 143 -0.03 -19.02 3.21
C CYS A 143 0.83 -17.81 3.62
N LEU A 144 0.55 -16.65 3.03
CA LEU A 144 1.29 -15.41 3.31
C LEU A 144 1.12 -14.93 4.77
N ILE A 145 -0.05 -15.15 5.38
CA ILE A 145 -0.25 -14.87 6.80
C ILE A 145 0.61 -15.77 7.67
N GLU A 146 0.66 -17.08 7.38
CA GLU A 146 1.48 -18.03 8.14
C GLU A 146 2.99 -17.75 7.96
N MET A 147 3.39 -17.26 6.79
CA MET A 147 4.76 -16.83 6.49
C MET A 147 5.11 -15.44 7.07
N GLY A 148 4.15 -14.72 7.67
CA GLY A 148 4.36 -13.37 8.20
C GLY A 148 4.51 -12.26 7.14
N LYS A 149 4.17 -12.54 5.88
CA LYS A 149 4.25 -11.60 4.74
C LYS A 149 2.94 -10.83 4.57
N TYR A 150 2.68 -9.90 5.49
CA TYR A 150 1.38 -9.24 5.59
C TYR A 150 1.10 -8.25 4.45
N GLU A 151 2.10 -7.55 3.92
CA GLU A 151 1.93 -6.62 2.80
C GLU A 151 1.52 -7.34 1.51
N GLU A 152 2.20 -8.45 1.19
CA GLU A 152 1.86 -9.31 0.05
C GLU A 152 0.44 -9.89 0.23
N CYS A 153 0.08 -10.29 1.46
CA CYS A 153 -1.27 -10.78 1.77
C CYS A 153 -2.36 -9.73 1.47
N VAL A 154 -2.13 -8.46 1.80
CA VAL A 154 -3.09 -7.39 1.50
C VAL A 154 -3.34 -7.28 0.00
N GLN A 155 -2.27 -7.33 -0.81
CA GLN A 155 -2.37 -7.27 -2.28
C GLN A 155 -3.18 -8.44 -2.84
N MET A 156 -2.91 -9.67 -2.38
CA MET A 156 -3.66 -10.85 -2.82
C MET A 156 -5.13 -10.80 -2.41
N CYS A 157 -5.42 -10.26 -1.22
CA CYS A 157 -6.80 -10.05 -0.79
C CYS A 157 -7.50 -8.95 -1.60
N ASP A 158 -6.80 -7.89 -1.99
CA ASP A 158 -7.38 -6.83 -2.84
C ASP A 158 -7.74 -7.39 -4.22
N ILE A 159 -6.93 -8.29 -4.79
CA ILE A 159 -7.27 -9.02 -6.03
C ILE A 159 -8.50 -9.90 -5.81
N ALA A 160 -8.54 -10.69 -4.74
CA ALA A 160 -9.69 -11.55 -4.42
C ALA A 160 -11.00 -10.75 -4.27
N LEU A 161 -10.94 -9.57 -3.63
CA LEU A 161 -12.09 -8.70 -3.39
C LEU A 161 -12.51 -7.90 -4.63
N SER A 162 -11.64 -7.78 -5.64
CA SER A 162 -12.02 -7.25 -6.95
C SER A 162 -12.94 -8.21 -7.72
N VAL A 163 -12.82 -9.52 -7.43
CA VAL A 163 -13.67 -10.58 -7.99
C VAL A 163 -14.97 -10.71 -7.20
N ASP A 164 -14.87 -10.90 -5.88
CA ASP A 164 -16.03 -10.96 -4.98
C ASP A 164 -15.82 -10.02 -3.78
N PRO A 165 -16.44 -8.82 -3.80
CA PRO A 165 -16.35 -7.85 -2.70
C PRO A 165 -16.94 -8.35 -1.38
N THR A 166 -17.75 -9.41 -1.42
CA THR A 166 -18.47 -9.97 -0.27
C THR A 166 -17.82 -11.24 0.29
N ALA A 167 -16.68 -11.67 -0.25
CA ALA A 167 -15.98 -12.87 0.18
C ALA A 167 -15.50 -12.76 1.65
N PRO A 168 -16.10 -13.52 2.60
CA PRO A 168 -15.82 -13.34 4.02
C PRO A 168 -14.39 -13.75 4.40
N LYS A 169 -13.86 -14.81 3.76
CA LYS A 169 -12.49 -15.31 3.98
C LYS A 169 -11.44 -14.27 3.52
N ALA A 170 -11.66 -13.60 2.38
CA ALA A 170 -10.75 -12.56 1.87
C ALA A 170 -10.80 -11.28 2.72
N LEU A 171 -12.00 -10.81 3.09
CA LEU A 171 -12.16 -9.66 3.99
C LEU A 171 -11.49 -9.88 5.34
N TYR A 172 -11.67 -11.06 5.94
CA TYR A 172 -11.00 -11.43 7.19
C TYR A 172 -9.48 -11.44 7.06
N ARG A 173 -8.94 -12.10 6.02
CA ARG A 173 -7.48 -12.22 5.81
C ARG A 173 -6.85 -10.83 5.59
N ARG A 174 -7.49 -9.95 4.82
CA ARG A 174 -7.05 -8.55 4.65
C ARG A 174 -7.08 -7.78 5.97
N GLY A 175 -8.16 -7.90 6.72
CA GLY A 175 -8.31 -7.26 8.03
C GLY A 175 -7.26 -7.74 9.03
N LEU A 176 -6.97 -9.04 9.05
CA LEU A 176 -5.94 -9.65 9.90
C LEU A 176 -4.54 -9.19 9.50
N ALA A 177 -4.20 -9.18 8.20
CA ALA A 177 -2.92 -8.67 7.73
C ALA A 177 -2.71 -7.19 8.12
N ARG A 178 -3.71 -6.34 7.91
CA ARG A 178 -3.68 -4.92 8.35
C ARG A 178 -3.56 -4.78 9.87
N TYR A 179 -4.21 -5.65 10.64
CA TYR A 179 -4.08 -5.69 12.09
C TYR A 179 -2.63 -6.01 12.52
N ARG A 180 -2.01 -7.01 11.87
CA ARG A 180 -0.62 -7.40 12.13
C ARG A 180 0.39 -6.33 11.72
N LEU A 181 0.07 -5.53 10.71
CA LEU A 181 0.83 -4.33 10.30
C LEU A 181 0.62 -3.13 11.24
N GLY A 182 -0.25 -3.22 12.24
CA GLY A 182 -0.58 -2.12 13.15
C GLY A 182 -1.57 -1.10 12.58
N ASP A 183 -2.09 -1.30 11.38
CA ASP A 183 -3.12 -0.44 10.80
C ASP A 183 -4.52 -0.83 11.30
N HIS A 184 -4.76 -0.54 12.57
CA HIS A 184 -6.02 -0.82 13.26
C HIS A 184 -7.20 -0.04 12.64
N ARG A 185 -6.94 1.13 12.06
CA ARG A 185 -7.99 1.98 11.46
C ARG A 185 -8.54 1.38 10.17
N ARG A 186 -7.69 0.84 9.30
CA ARG A 186 -8.13 0.17 8.06
C ARG A 186 -8.52 -1.29 8.29
N SER A 187 -7.99 -1.94 9.32
CA SER A 187 -8.37 -3.31 9.70
C SER A 187 -9.82 -3.42 10.18
N ARG A 188 -10.27 -2.49 11.04
CA ARG A 188 -11.63 -2.52 11.61
C ARG A 188 -12.76 -2.63 10.56
N PRO A 189 -12.86 -1.75 9.55
CA PRO A 189 -13.96 -1.82 8.58
C PRO A 189 -13.96 -3.11 7.75
N ASP A 190 -12.79 -3.70 7.48
CA ASP A 190 -12.68 -4.98 6.78
C ASP A 190 -13.28 -6.12 7.61
N LEU A 191 -12.93 -6.17 8.90
CA LEU A 191 -13.45 -7.17 9.83
C LEU A 191 -14.96 -7.01 10.06
N GLU A 192 -15.46 -5.78 10.15
CA GLU A 192 -16.92 -5.52 10.22
C GLU A 192 -17.64 -5.93 8.93
N ALA A 193 -17.04 -5.69 7.76
CA ALA A 193 -17.57 -6.15 6.48
C ALA A 193 -17.60 -7.68 6.39
N ALA A 194 -16.56 -8.36 6.90
CA ALA A 194 -16.54 -9.82 6.99
C ALA A 194 -17.69 -10.35 7.87
N LEU A 195 -17.96 -9.75 9.03
CA LEU A 195 -19.10 -10.13 9.88
C LEU A 195 -20.46 -9.93 9.20
N ARG A 196 -20.63 -8.81 8.49
CA ARG A 196 -21.86 -8.57 7.71
C ARG A 196 -22.04 -9.62 6.63
N SER A 197 -20.96 -9.97 5.93
CA SER A 197 -20.97 -10.99 4.88
C SER A 197 -21.28 -12.38 5.44
N ILE A 198 -20.68 -12.76 6.58
CA ILE A 198 -21.00 -14.01 7.30
C ILE A 198 -22.46 -14.02 7.77
N SER A 199 -22.97 -12.89 8.27
CA SER A 199 -24.36 -12.77 8.70
C SER A 199 -25.32 -12.94 7.52
N ASN A 200 -25.03 -12.31 6.37
CA ASN A 200 -25.81 -12.45 5.15
C ASN A 200 -25.77 -13.89 4.63
N TRP A 201 -24.58 -14.49 4.58
CA TRP A 201 -24.38 -15.90 4.24
C TRP A 201 -25.22 -16.82 5.13
N ARG A 202 -25.27 -16.56 6.45
CA ARG A 202 -26.07 -17.35 7.41
C ARG A 202 -27.57 -17.22 7.16
N MET A 203 -28.06 -16.04 6.77
CA MET A 203 -29.48 -15.82 6.50
C MET A 203 -29.94 -16.44 5.18
N ASN A 204 -29.03 -16.58 4.20
CA ASN A 204 -29.34 -17.12 2.88
C ASN A 204 -29.18 -18.64 2.78
N GLN A 205 -28.78 -19.34 3.85
CA GLN A 205 -28.61 -20.80 3.83
C GLN A 205 -29.83 -21.56 4.36
N ASP A 206 -30.51 -22.25 3.44
CA ASP A 206 -31.44 -23.34 3.74
C ASP A 206 -30.65 -24.64 4.00
N GLY A 207 -30.14 -24.81 5.22
CA GLY A 207 -29.68 -26.11 5.75
C GLY A 207 -28.41 -26.73 5.16
N ALA A 208 -27.38 -26.88 5.99
CA ALA A 208 -26.22 -27.77 5.82
C ALA A 208 -25.30 -27.49 4.60
N SER A 209 -24.48 -26.44 4.69
CA SER A 209 -23.24 -26.37 3.89
C SER A 209 -22.05 -26.96 4.66
N GLU A 210 -21.15 -27.66 3.97
CA GLU A 210 -19.94 -28.28 4.52
C GLU A 210 -18.98 -27.26 5.19
N ASP A 211 -19.05 -25.98 4.80
CA ASP A 211 -18.22 -24.88 5.32
C ASP A 211 -18.71 -24.28 6.67
N ALA A 212 -19.87 -24.70 7.20
CA ALA A 212 -20.49 -24.07 8.37
C ALA A 212 -19.63 -24.05 9.67
N PRO A 213 -18.91 -25.12 10.03
CA PRO A 213 -18.02 -25.08 11.20
C PRO A 213 -16.90 -24.05 11.05
N GLY A 214 -16.33 -23.92 9.85
CA GLY A 214 -15.27 -22.96 9.56
C GLY A 214 -15.73 -21.50 9.64
N MET A 215 -16.97 -21.22 9.24
CA MET A 215 -17.54 -19.86 9.32
C MET A 215 -17.83 -19.41 10.75
N HIS A 216 -18.26 -20.31 11.64
CA HIS A 216 -18.46 -19.96 13.05
C HIS A 216 -17.15 -19.67 13.79
N ASP A 217 -16.10 -20.45 13.52
CA ASP A 217 -14.78 -20.17 14.07
C ASP A 217 -14.20 -18.86 13.52
N LEU A 218 -14.43 -18.58 12.24
CA LEU A 218 -14.10 -17.30 11.61
C LEU A 218 -14.81 -16.13 12.30
N GLU A 219 -16.12 -16.24 12.52
CA GLU A 219 -16.92 -15.25 13.24
C GLU A 219 -16.37 -14.99 14.65
N ARG A 220 -16.04 -16.06 15.40
CA ARG A 220 -15.46 -15.96 16.75
C ARG A 220 -14.13 -15.21 16.72
N ARG A 221 -13.23 -15.55 15.79
CA ARG A 221 -11.94 -14.88 15.62
C ARG A 221 -12.11 -13.41 15.27
N ILE A 222 -13.00 -13.07 14.33
CA ILE A 222 -13.25 -11.69 13.95
C ILE A 222 -13.72 -10.85 15.14
N ARG A 223 -14.68 -11.37 15.92
CA ARG A 223 -15.19 -10.68 17.12
C ARG A 223 -14.08 -10.40 18.13
N HIS A 224 -13.16 -11.34 18.33
CA HIS A 224 -12.01 -11.15 19.21
C HIS A 224 -11.11 -10.00 18.72
N TYR A 225 -10.71 -9.99 17.45
CA TYR A 225 -9.89 -8.92 16.89
C TYR A 225 -10.58 -7.55 16.93
N LEU A 226 -11.90 -7.48 16.72
CA LEU A 226 -12.63 -6.22 16.81
C LEU A 226 -12.64 -5.63 18.23
N ILE A 227 -12.74 -6.48 19.26
CA ILE A 227 -12.63 -6.05 20.67
C ILE A 227 -11.23 -5.50 20.93
N ASP A 228 -10.19 -6.19 20.49
CA ASP A 228 -8.81 -5.77 20.68
C ASP A 228 -8.53 -4.44 19.96
N ILE A 229 -8.93 -4.32 18.68
CA ILE A 229 -8.81 -3.08 17.90
C ILE A 229 -9.52 -1.92 18.57
N ARG A 230 -10.75 -2.15 19.05
CA ARG A 230 -11.52 -1.11 19.75
C ARG A 230 -10.77 -0.61 20.98
N ARG A 231 -10.25 -1.53 21.81
CA ARG A 231 -9.48 -1.19 23.00
C ARG A 231 -8.22 -0.39 22.64
N THR A 232 -7.48 -0.82 21.61
CA THR A 232 -6.26 -0.13 21.16
C THR A 232 -6.57 1.28 20.67
N LEU A 233 -7.60 1.46 19.83
CA LEU A 233 -8.01 2.77 19.32
C LEU A 233 -8.52 3.70 20.44
N GLU A 234 -9.22 3.16 21.45
CA GLU A 234 -9.65 3.93 22.63
C GLU A 234 -8.45 4.41 23.46
N LEU A 235 -7.44 3.54 23.67
CA LEU A 235 -6.20 3.89 24.34
C LEU A 235 -5.40 4.94 23.57
N GLU A 236 -5.25 4.78 22.26
CA GLU A 236 -4.60 5.77 21.39
C GLU A 236 -5.30 7.13 21.48
N LYS A 237 -6.64 7.14 21.43
CA LYS A 237 -7.43 8.36 21.56
C LYS A 237 -7.21 9.03 22.91
N ALA A 238 -7.23 8.26 24.01
CA ALA A 238 -6.98 8.77 25.35
C ALA A 238 -5.54 9.31 25.51
N ASN A 239 -4.55 8.64 24.91
CA ASN A 239 -3.16 9.09 24.92
C ASN A 239 -3.00 10.41 24.16
N CYS A 240 -3.59 10.53 22.97
CA CYS A 240 -3.63 11.78 22.22
C CYS A 240 -4.28 12.91 23.04
N GLN A 241 -5.44 12.66 23.65
CA GLN A 241 -6.13 13.66 24.49
C GLN A 241 -5.26 14.16 25.65
N LYS A 242 -4.54 13.27 26.34
CA LYS A 242 -3.60 13.66 27.40
C LYS A 242 -2.46 14.55 26.90
N ILE A 243 -1.95 14.31 25.69
CA ILE A 243 -0.90 15.13 25.08
C ILE A 243 -1.42 16.54 24.78
N PHE A 244 -2.64 16.67 24.24
CA PHE A 244 -3.24 17.97 23.97
C PHE A 244 -3.57 18.74 25.26
N LEU A 245 -4.16 18.07 26.26
CA LEU A 245 -4.48 18.70 27.55
C LEU A 245 -3.22 19.11 28.35
N ARG A 246 -2.07 18.45 28.14
CA ARG A 246 -0.79 18.88 28.74
C ARG A 246 -0.26 20.18 28.14
N LYS A 247 -0.46 20.42 26.84
CA LYS A 247 -0.03 21.67 26.18
C LYS A 247 -0.74 22.92 26.71
N ASP A 248 -1.95 22.78 27.22
CA ASP A 248 -2.68 23.89 27.84
C ASP A 248 -2.18 24.21 29.27
N SER A 249 -1.37 23.32 29.87
CA SER A 249 -0.83 23.44 31.23
C SER A 249 0.66 23.77 31.30
N GLU A 250 1.39 23.68 30.19
CA GLU A 250 2.71 24.30 30.07
C GLU A 250 2.48 25.82 29.91
N LYS A 251 2.98 26.63 30.85
CA LYS A 251 3.14 28.09 30.68
C LYS A 251 3.51 28.36 29.22
N ARG A 252 2.81 29.29 28.55
CA ARG A 252 3.20 29.68 27.20
C ARG A 252 4.67 30.07 27.30
N LEU A 253 5.49 29.50 26.42
CA LEU A 253 6.95 29.61 26.44
C LEU A 253 7.49 31.06 26.26
N TYR A 254 6.62 32.07 26.34
CA TYR A 254 6.89 33.50 26.26
C TYR A 254 6.01 34.33 27.22
N ASP A 255 5.55 33.76 28.33
CA ASP A 255 4.76 34.50 29.35
C ASP A 255 5.58 35.60 30.07
N ASP A 256 6.92 35.58 29.95
CA ASP A 256 7.80 36.62 30.51
C ASP A 256 8.09 37.77 29.52
N ARG A 257 7.43 37.81 28.34
CA ARG A 257 7.48 39.00 27.49
C ARG A 257 6.53 40.02 28.10
N PRO A 258 7.02 41.16 28.65
CA PRO A 258 6.11 42.19 29.12
C PRO A 258 5.22 42.59 27.94
N ASP A 259 3.91 42.56 28.16
CA ASP A 259 2.95 43.14 27.22
C ASP A 259 3.47 44.54 26.90
N ARG A 260 3.83 44.77 25.63
CA ARG A 260 3.89 46.14 25.14
C ARG A 260 2.49 46.65 25.41
N GLN A 261 2.37 47.58 26.36
CA GLN A 261 1.26 48.50 26.35
C GLN A 261 1.28 49.07 24.94
N GLU A 262 0.34 48.61 24.11
CA GLU A 262 -0.03 49.34 22.92
C GLU A 262 -0.56 50.65 23.48
N GLU A 263 0.35 51.61 23.70
CA GLU A 263 0.03 53.01 23.59
C GLU A 263 -0.53 53.14 22.17
N GLN A 264 -1.83 52.94 22.05
CA GLN A 264 -2.60 53.48 20.96
C GLN A 264 -2.48 54.99 21.11
N GLU A 265 -1.35 55.52 20.65
CA GLU A 265 -1.20 56.92 20.36
C GLU A 265 -2.27 57.19 19.31
N LYS A 266 -3.41 57.72 19.78
CA LYS A 266 -4.46 58.26 18.92
C LYS A 266 -3.80 59.41 18.16
N VAL A 267 -3.17 59.09 17.04
CA VAL A 267 -2.83 60.08 16.05
C VAL A 267 -4.16 60.55 15.50
N GLU A 268 -4.65 61.69 16.00
CA GLU A 268 -5.75 62.41 15.37
C GLU A 268 -5.25 62.85 14.00
N VAL A 269 -5.66 62.10 12.97
CA VAL A 269 -5.44 62.49 11.58
C VAL A 269 -6.53 63.49 11.24
N ASP A 270 -6.15 64.76 11.09
CA ASP A 270 -7.02 65.79 10.53
C ASP A 270 -7.14 65.56 9.02
N ASP A 271 -8.23 64.90 8.62
CA ASP A 271 -8.57 64.56 7.25
C ASP A 271 -9.31 65.72 6.52
N SER A 272 -9.31 66.94 7.07
CA SER A 272 -9.90 68.08 6.39
C SER A 272 -9.14 68.42 5.09
N ASP A 273 -9.89 68.79 4.05
CA ASP A 273 -9.34 69.12 2.73
C ASP A 273 -8.24 70.22 2.80
N GLU A 274 -8.35 71.13 3.77
CA GLU A 274 -7.36 72.19 4.04
C GLU A 274 -6.04 71.64 4.62
N ALA A 275 -6.10 70.67 5.54
CA ALA A 275 -4.91 70.02 6.10
C ALA A 275 -4.19 69.14 5.07
N ILE A 276 -4.95 68.49 4.19
CA ILE A 276 -4.42 67.70 3.07
C ILE A 276 -3.73 68.62 2.04
N GLU A 277 -4.37 69.73 1.65
CA GLU A 277 -3.75 70.70 0.73
C GLU A 277 -2.47 71.33 1.29
N ALA A 278 -2.43 71.65 2.59
CA ALA A 278 -1.26 72.21 3.24
C ALA A 278 -0.05 71.24 3.20
N LYS A 279 -0.28 69.95 3.45
CA LYS A 279 0.74 68.89 3.31
C LYS A 279 1.15 68.64 1.86
N LEU A 280 0.21 68.74 0.91
CA LEU A 280 0.54 68.62 -0.51
C LEU A 280 1.36 69.82 -1.03
N ARG A 281 1.16 71.03 -0.49
CA ARG A 281 1.97 72.21 -0.82
C ARG A 281 3.41 72.10 -0.31
N THR A 282 3.62 71.58 0.90
CA THR A 282 4.97 71.33 1.42
C THR A 282 5.70 70.23 0.66
N LEU A 283 4.98 69.19 0.20
CA LEU A 283 5.53 68.15 -0.68
C LEU A 283 5.85 68.66 -2.09
N ARG A 284 5.04 69.57 -2.66
CA ARG A 284 5.30 70.18 -3.98
C ARG A 284 6.37 71.28 -3.97
N GLY A 285 6.77 71.78 -2.80
CA GLY A 285 7.83 72.78 -2.66
C GLY A 285 9.26 72.25 -2.81
N GLY A 286 9.44 70.92 -2.90
CA GLY A 286 10.75 70.28 -2.99
C GLY A 286 10.87 69.40 -4.24
N GLY A 287 11.20 69.99 -5.38
CA GLY A 287 11.58 69.23 -6.57
C GLY A 287 11.00 69.80 -7.86
N GLY A 288 11.64 70.82 -8.40
CA GLY A 288 11.44 71.17 -9.80
C GLY A 288 11.98 70.05 -10.69
N LEU A 289 11.11 69.43 -11.47
CA LEU A 289 11.47 68.92 -12.79
C LEU A 289 10.24 68.95 -13.69
N CYS A 290 10.37 69.85 -14.67
CA CYS A 290 9.54 70.06 -15.84
C CYS A 290 9.33 68.76 -16.61
N CYS A 291 8.08 68.40 -16.92
CA CYS A 291 7.74 67.52 -18.04
C CYS A 291 6.36 67.92 -18.59
N CYS A 292 6.37 68.50 -19.78
CA CYS A 292 5.23 68.72 -20.65
C CYS A 292 4.57 67.36 -21.01
N GLY A 293 3.23 67.27 -21.04
CA GLY A 293 2.47 66.04 -21.33
C GLY A 293 2.43 65.64 -22.83
N PRO A 294 1.40 64.92 -23.32
CA PRO A 294 0.39 64.07 -22.63
C PRO A 294 0.22 62.67 -23.32
N GLU A 295 -0.83 61.94 -22.91
CA GLU A 295 -1.43 60.74 -23.56
C GLU A 295 -0.77 59.38 -23.23
N SER A 296 -1.45 58.29 -22.89
CA SER A 296 -2.86 57.95 -22.75
C SER A 296 -2.94 56.57 -22.05
N SER A 297 -3.98 56.38 -21.23
CA SER A 297 -4.84 55.17 -21.12
C SER A 297 -4.19 53.77 -21.32
N THR A 298 -4.38 52.73 -20.52
CA THR A 298 -5.57 52.28 -19.78
C THR A 298 -5.29 50.86 -19.26
N LEU A 299 -5.80 50.55 -18.06
CA LEU A 299 -6.52 49.30 -17.69
C LEU A 299 -5.76 47.95 -17.79
N GLN A 300 -5.41 47.31 -16.67
CA GLN A 300 -6.27 46.48 -15.79
C GLN A 300 -6.35 44.98 -16.17
N GLN A 301 -6.33 44.16 -15.11
CA GLN A 301 -6.80 42.76 -14.96
C GLN A 301 -5.89 41.66 -15.53
N VAL A 302 -5.22 40.79 -14.74
CA VAL A 302 -5.62 39.88 -13.63
C VAL A 302 -6.41 38.64 -14.08
N CYS A 303 -5.83 37.45 -13.76
CA CYS A 303 -6.40 36.10 -13.48
C CYS A 303 -5.60 35.00 -14.22
N TRP A 304 -4.73 34.23 -13.55
CA TRP A 304 -4.94 32.99 -12.76
C TRP A 304 -5.30 31.72 -13.58
N GLU A 305 -4.44 30.70 -13.36
CA GLU A 305 -4.54 29.24 -13.58
C GLU A 305 -4.47 28.64 -14.99
N HIS A 306 -3.48 27.74 -15.19
CA HIS A 306 -3.76 26.36 -15.60
C HIS A 306 -2.58 25.40 -15.28
N TYR A 307 -2.96 24.28 -14.68
CA TYR A 307 -2.20 23.08 -14.32
C TYR A 307 -1.91 22.21 -15.57
N LEU A 308 -0.83 21.42 -15.52
CA LEU A 308 -0.45 20.26 -16.36
C LEU A 308 0.31 20.51 -17.68
N SER A 309 1.63 20.29 -17.65
CA SER A 309 2.30 19.37 -18.59
C SER A 309 3.80 19.19 -18.26
N GLY A 310 4.24 17.93 -18.14
CA GLY A 310 5.59 17.54 -18.55
C GLY A 310 6.70 17.69 -17.50
N GLY A 311 6.73 16.78 -16.52
CA GLY A 311 7.90 16.58 -15.67
C GLY A 311 9.10 16.12 -16.50
N ARG A 312 10.07 17.03 -16.69
CA ARG A 312 11.40 16.75 -17.25
C ARG A 312 12.41 16.91 -16.12
N LEU A 313 13.26 15.89 -15.97
CA LEU A 313 14.39 15.79 -15.05
C LEU A 313 15.23 17.08 -15.01
N VAL A 314 15.61 17.53 -13.81
CA VAL A 314 16.72 18.45 -13.61
C VAL A 314 17.65 17.86 -12.53
N PHE A 315 18.85 17.49 -12.96
CA PHE A 315 20.02 17.27 -12.11
C PHE A 315 20.53 18.65 -11.64
N CYS A 316 20.75 18.83 -10.34
CA CYS A 316 21.57 19.94 -9.84
C CYS A 316 23.05 19.51 -9.90
N GLY A 317 23.86 20.30 -10.60
CA GLY A 317 25.29 20.43 -10.35
C GLY A 317 25.58 21.45 -9.26
#